data_AF-A0A8J3C1J1-F1
#
_entry.id   AF-A0A8J3C1J1-F1
#
_cell.length_a   1.000
_cell.length_b   1.000
_cell.length_c   1.000
_cell.angle_alpha   90.00
_cell.angle_beta   90.00
_cell.angle_gamma   90.00
#
_symmetry.space_group_name_H-M   'P 1'
#
loop_
_entity.id
_entity.type
_entity.pdbx_description
1 polymer ?
#
loop_
_entity_poly.entity_id
_entity_poly.type
_entity_poly.pdbx_seq_one_letter_code
_entity_poly.pdbx_strand_id
1 'polypeptide(L)'
;MSYQQSGAWAVDQAMRVLATGCAAECRPAPAAGAVVLGSESMLVRMTTPDEAAPPGWTVADHGRTWRTELRRLQDAAVDDRIPDPYPLLVSLGLIDDGRLLLNLAAAGGPISVEGEPDLARSLIRAWSRRLTTSPWATGNRVIRVGFPHDPDFCGWDVSRLVAAAPVLDVPEGGIVLFAAPPAGRDLYLVDRLLREPVRRWSVVAVGAGDATWRFTVRADGTAETGLLAEPVRLRP
;
A
#
# COMPACT_ATOMS: atom_id res chain seq x y z
N MET A 1 3.15 10.85 -22.44
CA MET A 1 2.98 10.26 -21.10
C MET A 1 2.06 9.07 -21.24
N SER A 2 2.49 7.86 -20.84
CA SER A 2 1.61 6.68 -20.89
C SER A 2 0.49 6.82 -19.85
N TYR A 3 -0.68 6.23 -20.08
CA TYR A 3 -1.82 6.26 -19.14
C TYR A 3 -1.44 5.85 -17.70
N GLN A 4 -0.51 4.89 -17.57
CA GLN A 4 0.03 4.45 -16.28
C GLN A 4 0.87 5.54 -15.58
N GLN A 5 1.62 6.33 -16.36
CA GLN A 5 2.41 7.44 -15.85
C GLN A 5 1.52 8.61 -15.40
N SER A 6 0.42 8.87 -16.13
CA SER A 6 -0.59 9.86 -15.73
C SER A 6 -1.32 9.46 -14.44
N GLY A 7 -1.67 8.18 -14.27
CA GLY A 7 -2.31 7.70 -13.04
C GLY A 7 -1.38 7.76 -11.82
N ALA A 8 -0.10 7.41 -12.00
CA ALA A 8 0.90 7.55 -10.94
C ALA A 8 1.09 9.01 -10.51
N TRP A 9 1.17 9.94 -11.46
CA TRP A 9 1.27 11.36 -11.11
C TRP A 9 0.02 11.84 -10.35
N ALA A 10 -1.17 11.45 -10.79
CA ALA A 10 -2.42 11.87 -10.14
C ALA A 10 -2.52 11.40 -8.68
N VAL A 11 -2.12 10.15 -8.39
CA VAL A 11 -2.09 9.64 -7.01
C VAL A 11 -1.07 10.41 -6.17
N ASP A 12 0.16 10.56 -6.64
CA ASP A 12 1.22 11.29 -5.91
C ASP A 12 0.77 12.71 -5.56
N GLN A 13 0.30 13.46 -6.57
CA GLN A 13 -0.18 14.82 -6.39
C GLN A 13 -1.33 14.88 -5.37
N ALA A 14 -2.27 13.95 -5.45
CA ALA A 14 -3.41 13.94 -4.53
C ALA A 14 -3.01 13.66 -3.08
N MET A 15 -2.07 12.74 -2.85
CA MET A 15 -1.58 12.42 -1.51
C MET A 15 -0.79 13.60 -0.92
N ARG A 16 0.03 14.28 -1.73
CA ARG A 16 0.74 15.51 -1.34
C ARG A 16 -0.22 16.64 -0.98
N VAL A 17 -1.27 16.85 -1.78
CA VAL A 17 -2.30 17.87 -1.50
C VAL A 17 -3.05 17.54 -0.20
N LEU A 18 -3.41 16.26 0.01
CA LEU A 18 -4.03 15.81 1.26
C LEU A 18 -3.14 16.10 2.46
N ALA A 19 -1.86 15.70 2.40
CA ALA A 19 -0.91 15.91 3.49
C ALA A 19 -0.66 17.39 3.76
N THR A 20 -0.52 18.20 2.71
CA THR A 20 -0.37 19.67 2.82
C THR A 20 -1.59 20.29 3.50
N GLY A 21 -2.81 19.90 3.10
CA GLY A 21 -4.04 20.36 3.70
C GLY A 21 -4.15 20.01 5.19
N CYS A 22 -3.88 18.74 5.55
CA CYS A 22 -3.88 18.31 6.94
C CYS A 22 -2.84 19.06 7.79
N ALA A 23 -1.62 19.25 7.25
CA ALA A 23 -0.56 19.96 7.96
C ALA A 23 -0.89 21.45 8.18
N ALA A 24 -1.54 22.11 7.21
CA ALA A 24 -2.01 23.50 7.35
C ALA A 24 -3.05 23.66 8.47
N GLU A 25 -3.80 22.59 8.77
CA GLU A 25 -4.72 22.52 9.91
C GLU A 25 -4.07 21.98 11.19
N CYS A 26 -2.75 21.80 11.21
CA CYS A 26 -2.00 21.21 12.34
C CYS A 26 -2.48 19.79 12.73
N ARG A 27 -2.93 18.99 11.75
CA ARG A 27 -3.36 17.60 11.94
C ARG A 27 -2.47 16.64 11.16
N PRO A 28 -2.26 15.40 11.65
CA PRO A 28 -1.66 14.35 10.84
C PRO A 28 -2.61 13.94 9.71
N ALA A 29 -2.08 13.37 8.63
CA ALA A 29 -2.90 12.70 7.65
C ALA A 29 -3.68 11.53 8.30
N PRO A 30 -4.97 11.32 7.98
CA PRO A 30 -5.77 10.27 8.57
C PRO A 30 -5.29 8.88 8.14
N ALA A 31 -5.64 7.86 8.93
CA ALA A 31 -5.36 6.48 8.55
C ALA A 31 -6.27 6.03 7.41
N ALA A 32 -5.69 5.89 6.20
CA ALA A 32 -6.40 5.42 5.01
C ALA A 32 -6.02 3.97 4.67
N GLY A 33 -7.02 3.14 4.34
CA GLY A 33 -6.82 1.74 3.97
C GLY A 33 -6.78 1.52 2.45
N ALA A 34 -7.52 2.32 1.69
CA ALA A 34 -7.61 2.18 0.25
C ALA A 34 -7.80 3.52 -0.46
N VAL A 35 -7.38 3.58 -1.71
CA VAL A 35 -7.59 4.71 -2.63
C VAL A 35 -8.20 4.19 -3.91
N VAL A 36 -9.24 4.85 -4.42
CA VAL A 36 -9.84 4.56 -5.73
C VAL A 36 -9.57 5.73 -6.65
N LEU A 37 -8.80 5.50 -7.70
CA LEU A 37 -8.55 6.45 -8.77
C LEU A 37 -9.55 6.19 -9.92
N GLY A 38 -10.56 7.04 -10.01
CA GLY A 38 -11.48 7.10 -11.14
C GLY A 38 -10.94 7.98 -12.27
N SER A 39 -11.78 8.24 -13.28
CA SER A 39 -11.42 9.13 -14.40
C SER A 39 -11.39 10.61 -14.02
N GLU A 40 -12.34 11.05 -13.19
CA GLU A 40 -12.53 12.47 -12.84
C GLU A 40 -12.38 12.75 -11.34
N SER A 41 -12.36 11.71 -10.52
CA SER A 41 -12.30 11.85 -9.07
C SER A 41 -11.44 10.78 -8.43
N MET A 42 -10.99 11.07 -7.22
CA MET A 42 -10.31 10.12 -6.37
C MET A 42 -11.01 10.02 -5.03
N LEU A 43 -11.10 8.79 -4.52
CA LEU A 43 -11.68 8.47 -3.22
C LEU A 43 -10.59 7.91 -2.31
N VAL A 44 -10.58 8.32 -1.05
CA VAL A 44 -9.73 7.78 0.01
C VAL A 44 -10.63 7.18 1.07
N ARG A 45 -10.48 5.88 1.33
CA ARG A 45 -11.26 5.15 2.33
C ARG A 45 -10.51 5.08 3.64
N MET A 46 -11.11 5.61 4.69
CA MET A 46 -10.52 5.67 6.02
C MET A 46 -10.71 4.36 6.78
N THR A 47 -9.69 3.95 7.52
CA THR A 47 -9.79 2.82 8.46
C THR A 47 -10.59 3.21 9.70
N THR A 48 -10.47 4.46 10.14
CA THR A 48 -11.25 5.07 11.21
C THR A 48 -12.03 6.27 10.63
N PRO A 49 -13.34 6.41 10.90
CA PRO A 49 -14.09 7.57 10.44
C PRO A 49 -13.43 8.89 10.86
N ASP A 50 -13.29 9.83 9.92
CA ASP A 50 -12.83 11.21 10.16
C ASP A 50 -13.71 12.18 9.36
N GLU A 51 -14.37 13.12 10.05
CA GLU A 51 -15.23 14.14 9.44
C GLU A 51 -14.50 15.47 9.16
N ALA A 52 -13.25 15.60 9.57
CA ALA A 52 -12.46 16.82 9.40
C ALA A 52 -11.59 16.76 8.13
N ALA A 53 -12.22 16.67 6.96
CA ALA A 53 -11.50 16.70 5.70
C ALA A 53 -10.89 18.10 5.43
N PRO A 54 -9.63 18.19 4.96
CA PRO A 54 -9.01 19.46 4.64
C PRO A 54 -9.64 20.11 3.39
N PRO A 55 -9.32 21.38 3.08
CA PRO A 55 -9.86 22.07 1.92
C PRO A 55 -9.63 21.30 0.60
N GLY A 56 -10.64 21.30 -0.26
CA GLY A 56 -10.61 20.58 -1.54
C GLY A 56 -11.02 19.10 -1.44
N TRP A 57 -11.28 18.61 -0.22
CA TRP A 57 -11.84 17.30 0.03
C TRP A 57 -13.26 17.40 0.56
N THR A 58 -14.10 16.42 0.22
CA THR A 58 -15.48 16.30 0.70
C THR A 58 -15.63 14.99 1.44
N VAL A 59 -16.27 15.05 2.60
CA VAL A 59 -16.58 13.88 3.42
C VAL A 59 -17.84 13.21 2.90
N ALA A 60 -17.81 11.88 2.81
CA ALA A 60 -18.93 11.00 2.55
C ALA A 60 -18.92 9.83 3.54
N ASP A 61 -20.02 9.06 3.55
CA ASP A 61 -20.15 7.83 4.33
C ASP A 61 -19.81 8.00 5.82
N HIS A 62 -20.29 9.09 6.44
CA HIS A 62 -20.04 9.41 7.85
C HIS A 62 -18.54 9.38 8.21
N GLY A 63 -17.71 10.04 7.43
CA GLY A 63 -16.26 10.12 7.66
C GLY A 63 -15.47 8.91 7.15
N ARG A 64 -16.12 7.90 6.56
CA ARG A 64 -15.41 6.71 6.03
C ARG A 64 -14.79 6.93 4.66
N THR A 65 -15.27 7.92 3.91
CA THR A 65 -14.77 8.20 2.57
C THR A 65 -14.50 9.70 2.43
N TRP A 66 -13.31 10.06 1.97
CA TRP A 66 -13.02 11.40 1.48
C TRP A 66 -12.91 11.38 -0.04
N ARG A 67 -13.46 12.40 -0.69
CA ARG A 67 -13.47 12.53 -2.15
C ARG A 67 -12.86 13.85 -2.58
N THR A 68 -12.13 13.83 -3.68
CA THR A 68 -11.70 15.03 -4.40
C THR A 68 -11.84 14.84 -5.92
N GLU A 69 -11.95 15.95 -6.65
CA GLU A 69 -11.98 15.95 -8.12
C GLU A 69 -10.55 16.13 -8.65
N LEU A 70 -10.15 15.33 -9.63
CA LEU A 70 -8.77 15.35 -10.14
C LEU A 70 -8.39 16.71 -10.74
N ARG A 71 -9.35 17.40 -11.38
CA ARG A 71 -9.16 18.77 -11.90
C ARG A 71 -8.74 19.78 -10.83
N ARG A 72 -9.18 19.61 -9.57
CA ARG A 72 -8.82 20.52 -8.47
C ARG A 72 -7.39 20.33 -8.00
N LEU A 73 -6.81 19.16 -8.24
CA LEU A 73 -5.45 18.82 -7.79
C LEU A 73 -4.37 19.41 -8.70
N GLN A 74 -4.70 19.72 -9.95
CA GLN A 74 -3.76 20.26 -10.93
C GLN A 74 -3.20 21.61 -10.51
N ASP A 75 -4.04 22.45 -9.90
CA ASP A 75 -3.67 23.82 -9.47
C ASP A 75 -3.42 23.92 -7.96
N ALA A 76 -3.55 22.81 -7.23
CA ALA A 76 -3.40 22.81 -5.78
C ALA A 76 -1.93 22.98 -5.36
N ALA A 77 -1.69 23.86 -4.39
CA ALA A 77 -0.38 24.04 -3.80
C ALA A 77 0.02 22.81 -2.97
N VAL A 78 1.28 22.39 -3.11
CA VAL A 78 1.89 21.29 -2.35
C VAL A 78 3.13 21.82 -1.63
N ASP A 79 3.34 21.39 -0.39
CA ASP A 79 4.59 21.62 0.33
C ASP A 79 5.48 20.37 0.21
N ASP A 80 6.47 20.42 -0.68
CA ASP A 80 7.36 19.28 -0.97
C ASP A 80 8.24 18.84 0.21
N ARG A 81 8.27 19.62 1.29
CA ARG A 81 8.97 19.24 2.53
C ARG A 81 8.16 18.25 3.36
N ILE A 82 6.86 18.13 3.11
CA ILE A 82 5.98 17.19 3.80
C ILE A 82 6.13 15.82 3.11
N PRO A 83 6.51 14.76 3.86
CA PRO A 83 6.56 13.41 3.32
C PRO A 83 5.21 12.94 2.80
N ASP A 84 5.22 11.99 1.85
CA ASP A 84 3.99 11.33 1.42
C ASP A 84 3.33 10.61 2.61
N PRO A 85 2.01 10.77 2.81
CA PRO A 85 1.32 10.20 3.96
C PRO A 85 1.16 8.68 3.89
N TYR A 86 1.20 8.08 2.69
CA TYR A 86 0.93 6.65 2.48
C TYR A 86 1.97 6.02 1.54
N PRO A 87 3.24 5.92 1.96
CA PRO A 87 4.32 5.47 1.08
C PRO A 87 4.20 3.99 0.69
N LEU A 88 3.39 3.19 1.39
CA LEU A 88 3.12 1.78 1.10
C LEU A 88 1.85 1.55 0.24
N LEU A 89 1.45 2.54 -0.57
CA LEU A 89 0.36 2.40 -1.53
C LEU A 89 0.77 1.54 -2.74
N VAL A 90 -0.03 0.51 -3.03
CA VAL A 90 0.13 -0.39 -4.20
C VAL A 90 -1.17 -0.57 -4.97
N SER A 91 -1.10 -0.74 -6.29
CA SER A 91 -2.30 -1.08 -7.08
C SER A 91 -2.67 -2.54 -6.87
N LEU A 92 -3.94 -2.81 -6.57
CA LEU A 92 -4.47 -4.17 -6.56
C LEU A 92 -5.08 -4.52 -7.93
N GLY A 93 -5.87 -3.61 -8.50
CA GLY A 93 -6.55 -3.88 -9.76
C GLY A 93 -7.62 -2.87 -10.11
N LEU A 94 -8.61 -3.31 -10.88
CA LEU A 94 -9.76 -2.52 -11.31
C LEU A 94 -11.02 -3.02 -10.60
N ILE A 95 -11.83 -2.05 -10.21
CA ILE A 95 -13.23 -2.17 -9.78
C ILE A 95 -14.09 -1.27 -10.68
N ASP A 96 -15.40 -1.29 -10.51
CA ASP A 96 -16.33 -0.52 -11.36
C ASP A 96 -16.04 0.99 -11.31
N ASP A 97 -15.66 1.50 -10.12
CA ASP A 97 -15.36 2.92 -9.89
C ASP A 97 -13.96 3.35 -10.35
N GLY A 98 -13.10 2.41 -10.78
CA GLY A 98 -11.77 2.70 -11.31
C GLY A 98 -10.66 1.81 -10.73
N ARG A 99 -9.45 2.38 -10.64
CA ARG A 99 -8.27 1.65 -10.14
C ARG A 99 -8.24 1.68 -8.63
N LEU A 100 -8.21 0.50 -8.03
CA LEU A 100 -8.05 0.33 -6.60
C LEU A 100 -6.57 0.22 -6.22
N LEU A 101 -6.18 1.03 -5.25
CA LEU A 101 -4.91 0.97 -4.54
C LEU A 101 -5.16 0.65 -3.06
N LEU A 102 -4.24 -0.09 -2.46
CA LEU A 102 -4.27 -0.46 -1.05
C LEU A 102 -3.08 0.16 -0.33
N ASN A 103 -3.32 0.74 0.85
CA ASN A 103 -2.25 1.13 1.75
C ASN A 103 -1.90 -0.07 2.63
N LEU A 104 -0.78 -0.74 2.34
CA LEU A 104 -0.41 -1.96 3.06
C LEU A 104 -0.08 -1.70 4.54
N ALA A 105 0.30 -0.48 4.91
CA ALA A 105 0.53 -0.10 6.31
C ALA A 105 -0.75 -0.19 7.16
N ALA A 106 -1.92 -0.05 6.54
CA ALA A 106 -3.20 0.00 7.24
C ALA A 106 -3.67 -1.35 7.78
N ALA A 107 -3.04 -2.46 7.36
CA ALA A 107 -3.42 -3.80 7.83
C ALA A 107 -3.14 -3.98 9.33
N GLY A 108 -2.14 -3.30 9.88
CA GLY A 108 -1.76 -3.42 11.29
C GLY A 108 -1.32 -4.83 11.71
N GLY A 109 -1.05 -5.73 10.77
CA GLY A 109 -0.61 -7.11 11.01
C GLY A 109 -0.23 -7.79 9.70
N PRO A 110 -0.01 -9.12 9.67
CA PRO A 110 0.36 -9.82 8.45
C PRO A 110 -0.74 -9.72 7.40
N ILE A 111 -0.34 -9.56 6.15
CA ILE A 111 -1.20 -9.62 4.97
C ILE A 111 -0.91 -10.93 4.25
N SER A 112 -1.93 -11.78 4.08
CA SER A 112 -1.82 -13.02 3.32
C SER A 112 -2.38 -12.86 1.91
N VAL A 113 -1.61 -13.28 0.91
CA VAL A 113 -2.09 -13.47 -0.46
C VAL A 113 -2.14 -14.98 -0.74
N GLU A 114 -3.32 -15.49 -1.07
CA GLU A 114 -3.63 -16.92 -1.11
C GLU A 114 -4.31 -17.29 -2.44
N GLY A 115 -4.66 -18.56 -2.60
CA GLY A 115 -5.28 -19.09 -3.81
C GLY A 115 -4.23 -19.55 -4.81
N GLU A 116 -4.31 -19.10 -6.06
CA GLU A 116 -3.38 -19.51 -7.13
C GLU A 116 -1.94 -19.04 -6.78
N PRO A 117 -0.99 -19.94 -6.48
CA PRO A 117 0.33 -19.58 -5.98
C PRO A 117 1.18 -18.69 -6.91
N ASP A 118 1.12 -18.91 -8.21
CA ASP A 118 1.92 -18.17 -9.19
C ASP A 118 1.35 -16.78 -9.44
N LEU A 119 0.03 -16.63 -9.41
CA LEU A 119 -0.62 -15.33 -9.43
C LEU A 119 -0.37 -14.55 -8.13
N ALA A 120 -0.43 -15.22 -6.97
CA ALA A 120 -0.12 -14.60 -5.68
C ALA A 120 1.32 -14.08 -5.62
N ARG A 121 2.30 -14.89 -6.03
CA ARG A 121 3.71 -14.45 -6.14
C ARG A 121 3.88 -13.33 -7.15
N SER A 122 3.17 -13.38 -8.26
CA SER A 122 3.23 -12.33 -9.28
C SER A 122 2.67 -11.00 -8.80
N LEU A 123 1.58 -11.02 -8.03
CA LEU A 123 1.01 -9.84 -7.40
C LEU A 123 2.00 -9.21 -6.41
N ILE A 124 2.58 -10.01 -5.50
CA ILE A 124 3.56 -9.50 -4.52
C ILE A 124 4.83 -8.96 -5.20
N ARG A 125 5.30 -9.59 -6.29
CA ARG A 125 6.39 -9.05 -7.12
C ARG A 125 6.04 -7.72 -7.78
N ALA A 126 4.81 -7.57 -8.26
CA ALA A 126 4.36 -6.29 -8.81
C ALA A 126 4.32 -5.20 -7.73
N TRP A 127 3.83 -5.53 -6.54
CA TRP A 127 3.88 -4.64 -5.39
C TRP A 127 5.30 -4.25 -5.01
N SER A 128 6.25 -5.19 -4.98
CA SER A 128 7.64 -4.87 -4.65
C SER A 128 8.26 -3.86 -5.61
N ARG A 129 8.00 -3.98 -6.92
CA ARG A 129 8.44 -2.99 -7.91
C ARG A 129 7.74 -1.66 -7.67
N ARG A 130 6.42 -1.66 -7.50
CA ARG A 130 5.67 -0.41 -7.27
C ARG A 130 6.16 0.33 -6.03
N LEU A 131 6.47 -0.38 -4.95
CA LEU A 131 6.98 0.17 -3.69
C LEU A 131 8.42 0.71 -3.78
N THR A 132 9.10 0.53 -4.90
CA THR A 132 10.47 1.02 -5.12
C THR A 132 10.56 2.03 -6.28
N THR A 133 9.54 2.07 -7.14
CA THR A 133 9.52 2.95 -8.33
C THR A 133 8.44 4.05 -8.30
N SER A 134 7.52 4.04 -7.33
CA SER A 134 6.47 5.08 -7.27
C SER A 134 7.02 6.39 -6.71
N PRO A 135 6.53 7.55 -7.19
CA PRO A 135 6.92 8.86 -6.64
C PRO A 135 6.67 8.98 -5.12
N TRP A 136 5.51 8.49 -4.65
CA TRP A 136 5.12 8.45 -3.23
C TRP A 136 5.90 7.43 -2.39
N ALA A 137 6.60 6.49 -3.02
CA ALA A 137 7.30 5.41 -2.35
C ALA A 137 8.78 5.74 -2.05
N THR A 138 9.16 7.01 -2.20
CA THR A 138 10.53 7.47 -2.00
C THR A 138 11.00 7.18 -0.57
N GLY A 139 12.14 6.51 -0.43
CA GLY A 139 12.73 6.15 0.87
C GLY A 139 12.19 4.86 1.49
N ASN A 140 11.25 4.17 0.83
CA ASN A 140 10.78 2.87 1.30
C ASN A 140 11.90 1.84 1.37
N ARG A 141 11.86 1.04 2.44
CA ARG A 141 12.69 -0.15 2.56
C ARG A 141 11.88 -1.37 2.23
N VAL A 142 12.18 -1.98 1.08
CA VAL A 142 11.46 -3.15 0.57
C VAL A 142 12.39 -4.36 0.60
N ILE A 143 12.05 -5.32 1.44
CA ILE A 143 12.77 -6.59 1.56
C ILE A 143 11.93 -7.69 0.94
N ARG A 144 12.48 -8.43 -0.02
CA ARG A 144 11.89 -9.62 -0.60
C ARG A 144 12.59 -10.87 -0.07
N VAL A 145 11.80 -11.83 0.39
CA VAL A 145 12.30 -13.09 0.95
C VAL A 145 11.86 -14.26 0.07
N GLY A 146 12.83 -14.98 -0.48
CA GLY A 146 12.59 -16.19 -1.27
C GLY A 146 12.03 -15.97 -2.67
N PHE A 147 12.06 -14.74 -3.19
CA PHE A 147 11.72 -14.44 -4.58
C PHE A 147 12.92 -14.71 -5.50
N PRO A 148 12.68 -15.09 -6.77
CA PRO A 148 13.72 -15.05 -7.81
C PRO A 148 14.26 -13.64 -8.00
N HIS A 149 15.50 -13.53 -8.47
CA HIS A 149 16.10 -12.24 -8.84
C HIS A 149 15.23 -11.52 -9.87
N ASP A 150 15.05 -10.20 -9.67
CA ASP A 150 14.30 -9.32 -10.57
C ASP A 150 15.19 -8.10 -10.85
N PRO A 151 15.69 -7.90 -12.08
CA PRO A 151 16.61 -6.81 -12.40
C PRO A 151 15.95 -5.42 -12.27
N ASP A 152 14.61 -5.36 -12.33
CA ASP A 152 13.84 -4.11 -12.23
C ASP A 152 13.45 -3.77 -10.79
N PHE A 153 13.85 -4.59 -9.82
CA PHE A 153 13.56 -4.37 -8.40
C PHE A 153 14.71 -3.64 -7.69
N CYS A 154 14.41 -2.52 -7.07
CA CYS A 154 15.37 -1.74 -6.29
C CYS A 154 15.14 -1.92 -4.79
N GLY A 155 15.68 -2.99 -4.19
CA GLY A 155 15.56 -3.26 -2.76
C GLY A 155 16.47 -4.42 -2.33
N TRP A 156 16.11 -5.10 -1.24
CA TRP A 156 16.89 -6.24 -0.72
C TRP A 156 16.24 -7.57 -1.08
N ASP A 157 16.91 -8.33 -1.92
CA ASP A 157 16.58 -9.74 -2.15
C ASP A 157 17.39 -10.63 -1.22
N VAL A 158 16.70 -11.39 -0.38
CA VAL A 158 17.33 -12.34 0.54
C VAL A 158 16.62 -13.69 0.49
N SER A 159 17.37 -14.78 0.69
CA SER A 159 16.76 -16.11 0.80
C SER A 159 16.07 -16.33 2.16
N ARG A 160 16.50 -15.59 3.19
CA ARG A 160 16.03 -15.66 4.58
C ARG A 160 16.02 -14.26 5.16
N LEU A 161 15.01 -13.93 5.97
CA LEU A 161 14.86 -12.59 6.53
C LEU A 161 16.04 -12.20 7.44
N VAL A 162 16.62 -13.18 8.13
CA VAL A 162 17.79 -12.95 9.01
C VAL A 162 18.98 -12.28 8.29
N ALA A 163 19.13 -12.49 6.98
CA ALA A 163 20.22 -11.89 6.21
C ALA A 163 20.02 -10.37 6.00
N ALA A 164 18.80 -9.86 6.18
CA ALA A 164 18.47 -8.44 6.11
C ALA A 164 18.50 -7.74 7.48
N ALA A 165 19.07 -8.36 8.53
CA ALA A 165 19.09 -7.80 9.88
C ALA A 165 19.56 -6.33 9.97
N PRO A 166 20.63 -5.88 9.27
CA PRO A 166 21.05 -4.48 9.31
C PRO A 166 20.00 -3.49 8.80
N VAL A 167 19.14 -3.93 7.87
CA VAL A 167 18.05 -3.12 7.30
C VAL A 167 16.84 -3.11 8.25
N LEU A 168 16.62 -4.20 8.99
CA LEU A 168 15.51 -4.32 9.93
C LEU A 168 15.65 -3.39 11.14
N ASP A 169 16.88 -3.09 11.54
CA ASP A 169 17.18 -2.33 12.76
C ASP A 169 17.12 -0.79 12.58
N VAL A 170 16.77 -0.31 11.38
CA VAL A 170 16.64 1.13 11.09
C VAL A 170 15.33 1.71 11.64
N PRO A 171 15.33 2.98 12.10
CA PRO A 171 14.19 3.53 12.81
C PRO A 171 12.99 3.85 11.92
N GLU A 172 13.14 4.00 10.60
CA GLU A 172 12.03 4.36 9.71
C GLU A 172 11.14 3.17 9.34
N GLY A 173 11.63 1.94 9.53
CA GLY A 173 10.91 0.72 9.15
C GLY A 173 10.79 0.50 7.64
N GLY A 174 9.74 -0.21 7.23
CA GLY A 174 9.56 -0.60 5.82
C GLY A 174 8.54 -1.73 5.64
N ILE A 175 8.79 -2.56 4.63
CA ILE A 175 7.93 -3.69 4.29
C ILE A 175 8.74 -4.93 3.93
N VAL A 176 8.30 -6.08 4.45
CA VAL A 176 8.84 -7.41 4.14
C VAL A 176 7.82 -8.19 3.34
N LEU A 177 8.26 -8.74 2.21
CA LEU A 177 7.45 -9.48 1.25
C LEU A 177 7.99 -10.91 1.14
N PHE A 178 7.20 -11.92 1.47
CA PHE A 178 7.61 -13.33 1.40
C PHE A 178 6.95 -14.07 0.22
N ALA A 179 7.75 -14.86 -0.50
CA ALA A 179 7.28 -15.72 -1.60
C ALA A 179 6.55 -17.01 -1.14
N ALA A 180 6.56 -17.26 0.16
CA ALA A 180 5.97 -18.42 0.84
C ALA A 180 5.64 -18.04 2.29
N PRO A 181 4.90 -18.86 3.05
CA PRO A 181 4.61 -18.56 4.45
C PRO A 181 5.91 -18.47 5.26
N PRO A 182 6.13 -17.43 6.08
CA PRO A 182 7.31 -17.36 6.94
C PRO A 182 7.30 -18.54 7.93
N ALA A 183 8.45 -19.18 8.10
CA ALA A 183 8.59 -20.37 8.94
C ALA A 183 9.88 -20.33 9.77
N GLY A 184 9.90 -21.07 10.88
CA GLY A 184 11.06 -21.17 11.77
C GLY A 184 11.56 -19.80 12.23
N ARG A 185 12.84 -19.52 11.99
CA ARG A 185 13.47 -18.26 12.40
C ARG A 185 12.88 -17.02 11.73
N ASP A 186 12.42 -17.14 10.48
CA ASP A 186 11.80 -16.01 9.77
C ASP A 186 10.46 -15.63 10.41
N LEU A 187 9.67 -16.62 10.84
CA LEU A 187 8.42 -16.38 11.58
C LEU A 187 8.68 -15.69 12.92
N TYR A 188 9.68 -16.15 13.68
CA TYR A 188 10.09 -15.50 14.93
C TYR A 188 10.47 -14.02 14.72
N LEU A 189 11.20 -13.71 13.65
CA LEU A 189 11.55 -12.32 13.33
C LEU A 189 10.32 -11.50 12.95
N VAL A 190 9.40 -12.05 12.14
CA VAL A 190 8.12 -11.40 11.81
C VAL A 190 7.32 -11.09 13.09
N ASP A 191 7.17 -12.05 13.99
CA ASP A 191 6.46 -11.85 15.25
C ASP A 191 7.09 -10.76 16.11
N ARG A 192 8.42 -10.68 16.12
CA ARG A 192 9.16 -9.61 16.82
C ARG A 192 8.85 -8.24 16.22
N LEU A 193 8.90 -8.11 14.89
CA LEU A 193 8.63 -6.85 14.19
C LEU A 193 7.18 -6.35 14.43
N LEU A 194 6.21 -7.26 14.45
CA LEU A 194 4.79 -6.92 14.59
C LEU A 194 4.36 -6.60 16.04
N ARG A 195 5.16 -7.03 17.02
CA ARG A 195 4.98 -6.71 18.45
C ARG A 195 5.56 -5.36 18.85
N GLU A 196 6.29 -4.68 17.97
CA GLU A 196 6.79 -3.34 18.27
C GLU A 196 5.62 -2.36 18.50
N PRO A 197 5.68 -1.51 19.54
CA PRO A 197 4.58 -0.57 19.84
C PRO A 197 4.27 0.39 18.68
N VAL A 198 5.32 0.82 17.95
CA VAL A 198 5.22 1.78 16.84
C VAL A 198 5.26 1.06 15.49
N ARG A 199 4.76 -0.19 15.41
CA ARG A 199 4.66 -1.07 14.21
C ARG A 199 5.19 -0.45 12.89
N ARG A 200 6.52 -0.46 12.74
CA ARG A 200 7.21 0.24 11.64
C ARG A 200 7.32 -0.63 10.38
N TRP A 201 7.08 -1.92 10.54
CA TRP A 201 7.20 -2.92 9.50
C TRP A 201 5.84 -3.48 9.11
N SER A 202 5.54 -3.43 7.82
CA SER A 202 4.44 -4.19 7.22
C SER A 202 4.95 -5.54 6.71
N VAL A 203 4.12 -6.58 6.81
CA VAL A 203 4.50 -7.93 6.37
C VAL A 203 3.44 -8.46 5.42
N VAL A 204 3.87 -8.86 4.23
CA VAL A 204 3.03 -9.55 3.24
C VAL A 204 3.66 -10.91 2.94
N ALA A 205 2.86 -11.96 2.87
CA ALA A 205 3.34 -13.28 2.49
C ALA A 205 2.35 -14.01 1.58
N VAL A 206 2.87 -14.89 0.74
CA VAL A 206 2.04 -15.92 0.11
C VAL A 206 1.65 -16.94 1.18
N GLY A 207 0.39 -16.93 1.62
CA GLY A 207 -0.16 -17.91 2.58
C GLY A 207 0.23 -17.73 4.06
N ALA A 208 0.20 -16.52 4.61
CA ALA A 208 0.34 -16.32 6.06
C ALA A 208 -0.86 -16.89 6.85
N GLY A 209 -0.58 -17.64 7.92
CA GLY A 209 -1.62 -18.26 8.76
C GLY A 209 -2.45 -17.24 9.53
N ASP A 210 -1.81 -16.44 10.38
CA ASP A 210 -2.46 -15.46 11.26
C ASP A 210 -2.47 -14.05 10.63
N ALA A 211 -3.20 -13.92 9.53
CA ALA A 211 -3.22 -12.69 8.74
C ALA A 211 -4.44 -11.81 9.06
N THR A 212 -4.19 -10.52 9.29
CA THR A 212 -5.23 -9.50 9.49
C THR A 212 -5.98 -9.21 8.21
N TRP A 213 -5.26 -9.10 7.09
CA TRP A 213 -5.84 -8.99 5.75
C TRP A 213 -5.57 -10.26 4.97
N ARG A 214 -6.59 -10.77 4.27
CA ARG A 214 -6.51 -11.99 3.48
C ARG A 214 -7.07 -11.74 2.10
N PHE A 215 -6.22 -11.94 1.10
CA PHE A 215 -6.57 -11.79 -0.31
C PHE A 215 -6.55 -13.15 -0.98
N THR A 216 -7.67 -13.56 -1.55
CA THR A 216 -7.77 -14.84 -2.27
C THR A 216 -7.73 -14.58 -3.77
N VAL A 217 -6.62 -14.92 -4.41
CA VAL A 217 -6.41 -14.77 -5.85
C VAL A 217 -6.90 -16.02 -6.57
N ARG A 218 -7.78 -15.82 -7.54
CA ARG A 218 -8.35 -16.89 -8.36
C ARG A 218 -7.62 -17.04 -9.68
N ALA A 219 -7.71 -18.24 -10.25
CA ALA A 219 -7.12 -18.57 -11.56
C ALA A 219 -7.69 -17.71 -12.71
N ASP A 220 -8.87 -17.11 -12.54
CA ASP A 220 -9.47 -16.20 -13.52
C ASP A 220 -8.93 -14.75 -13.46
N GLY A 221 -7.92 -14.50 -12.62
CA GLY A 221 -7.30 -13.19 -12.44
C GLY A 221 -8.12 -12.23 -11.57
N THR A 222 -9.10 -12.71 -10.81
CA THR A 222 -9.78 -11.92 -9.78
C THR A 222 -9.16 -12.14 -8.40
N ALA A 223 -9.34 -11.17 -7.51
CA ALA A 223 -9.01 -11.31 -6.10
C ALA A 223 -10.18 -10.90 -5.21
N GLU A 224 -10.51 -11.75 -4.24
CA GLU A 224 -11.36 -11.37 -3.12
C GLU A 224 -10.53 -10.75 -2.03
N THR A 225 -10.93 -9.58 -1.55
CA THR A 225 -10.10 -8.83 -0.60
C THR A 225 -10.55 -8.94 0.85
N GLY A 226 -11.83 -9.28 1.07
CA GLY A 226 -12.48 -9.11 2.37
C GLY A 226 -12.64 -7.65 2.83
N LEU A 227 -12.02 -6.68 2.11
CA LEU A 227 -12.10 -5.25 2.36
C LEU A 227 -13.20 -4.57 1.52
N LEU A 228 -13.60 -5.23 0.43
CA LEU A 228 -14.65 -4.81 -0.50
C LEU A 228 -15.68 -5.92 -0.62
N ALA A 229 -16.92 -5.52 -0.93
CA ALA A 229 -18.01 -6.46 -1.19
C ALA A 229 -17.83 -7.22 -2.50
N GLU A 230 -17.16 -6.61 -3.49
CA GLU A 230 -16.97 -7.16 -4.83
C GLU A 230 -15.54 -7.66 -5.09
N PRO A 231 -15.37 -8.69 -5.93
CA PRO A 231 -14.06 -9.14 -6.38
C PRO A 231 -13.37 -8.08 -7.24
N VAL A 232 -12.05 -7.98 -7.11
CA VAL A 232 -11.22 -7.02 -7.86
C VAL A 232 -10.58 -7.74 -9.04
N ARG A 233 -10.66 -7.18 -10.25
CA ARG A 233 -9.91 -7.69 -11.42
C ARG A 233 -8.46 -7.27 -11.30
N LEU A 234 -7.56 -8.23 -11.10
CA LEU A 234 -6.13 -7.94 -10.93
C LEU A 234 -5.55 -7.33 -12.22
N ARG A 235 -4.87 -6.20 -12.03
CA ARG A 235 -4.10 -5.50 -13.08
C ARG A 235 -2.77 -5.08 -12.44
N PRO A 236 -1.90 -6.06 -12.13
CA PRO A 236 -0.59 -5.81 -11.50
C PRO A 236 0.34 -4.97 -12.38
#